data_AF-A0A2N6NAX7-F1
#
_entry.id   AF-A0A2N6NAX7-F1
#
_cell.length_a   1.000
_cell.length_b   1.000
_cell.length_c   1.000
_cell.angle_alpha   90.00
_cell.angle_beta   90.00
_cell.angle_gamma   90.00
#
_symmetry.space_group_name_H-M   'P 1'
#
loop_
_entity.id
_entity.type
_entity.pdbx_description
1 polymer ?
#
loop_
_entity_poly.entity_id
_entity_poly.type
_entity_poly.pdbx_seq_one_letter_code
_entity_poly.pdbx_strand_id
1 'polypeptide(L)'
;MELKGTLTGDTRDTLFRHLLNSDLPPSELSEERLSREAQVLIGAGTMTTAGTLAFLCYYILADPAIKERLTTDLTDVMTGYPDKKPTWAELEKVEYLQALIKEGLRYLILSPPML
;
A
#
# COMPACT_ATOMS: atom_id res chain seq x y z
N MET A 1 25.41 -14.32 24.33
CA MET A 1 24.57 -14.72 23.18
C MET A 1 24.24 -13.45 22.42
N GLU A 2 25.19 -13.00 21.58
CA GLU A 2 25.11 -11.75 20.83
C GLU A 2 24.55 -12.04 19.44
N LEU A 3 23.40 -11.46 19.12
CA LEU A 3 22.92 -11.35 17.74
C LEU A 3 23.05 -9.89 17.31
N LYS A 4 24.30 -9.44 17.09
CA LYS A 4 24.56 -8.27 16.25
C LYS A 4 24.44 -8.71 14.78
N GLY A 5 23.20 -8.76 14.30
CA GLY A 5 22.91 -8.87 12.87
C GLY A 5 23.24 -7.56 12.18
N THR A 6 24.47 -7.39 11.70
CA THR A 6 24.82 -6.36 10.71
C THR A 6 24.12 -6.67 9.40
N LEU A 7 22.92 -6.12 9.21
CA LEU A 7 22.24 -6.08 7.91
C LEU A 7 22.80 -4.91 7.11
N THR A 8 23.93 -5.13 6.47
CA THR A 8 24.49 -4.25 5.44
C THR A 8 23.77 -4.51 4.11
N GLY A 9 22.79 -3.67 3.78
CA GLY A 9 22.09 -3.69 2.50
C GLY A 9 20.91 -2.70 2.51
N ASP A 10 21.07 -1.57 1.81
CA ASP A 10 20.11 -0.46 1.64
C ASP A 10 19.28 -0.12 2.91
N THR A 11 19.79 0.83 3.71
CA THR A 11 19.19 1.33 4.96
C THR A 11 17.91 2.13 4.72
N ARG A 12 16.85 1.49 4.20
CA ARG A 12 15.51 2.05 4.29
C ARG A 12 15.01 1.89 5.72
N ASP A 13 14.70 3.00 6.36
CA ASP A 13 14.06 3.00 7.66
C ASP A 13 12.68 2.35 7.56
N THR A 14 12.52 1.20 8.23
CA THR A 14 11.25 0.53 8.39
C THR A 14 10.65 0.86 9.75
N LEU A 15 9.33 0.66 9.91
CA LEU A 15 8.65 0.88 11.18
C LEU A 15 9.36 0.14 12.33
N PHE A 16 9.65 -1.16 12.17
CA PHE A 16 10.30 -1.95 13.22
C PHE A 16 11.75 -1.55 13.46
N ARG A 17 12.48 -1.12 12.42
CA ARG A 17 13.82 -0.53 12.59
C ARG A 17 13.75 0.73 13.43
N HIS A 18 12.76 1.59 13.19
CA HIS A 18 12.55 2.81 13.95
C HIS A 18 12.18 2.51 15.42
N LEU A 19 11.25 1.57 15.65
CA LEU A 19 10.86 1.14 17.00
C LEU A 19 12.04 0.59 17.80
N LEU A 20 12.87 -0.27 17.19
CA LEU A 20 14.05 -0.84 17.86
C LEU A 20 15.13 0.18 18.21
N ASN A 21 15.14 1.33 17.52
CA ASN A 21 16.08 2.44 17.79
C ASN A 21 15.44 3.58 18.59
N SER A 22 14.22 3.40 19.11
CA SER A 22 13.49 4.41 19.88
C SER A 22 13.78 4.33 21.38
N ASP A 23 13.40 5.38 22.11
CA ASP A 23 13.53 5.45 23.58
C ASP A 23 12.37 4.76 24.32
N LEU A 24 11.67 3.83 23.67
CA LEU A 24 10.57 3.07 24.27
C LEU A 24 11.08 2.13 25.38
N PRO A 25 10.27 1.90 26.43
CA PRO A 25 10.65 1.00 27.51
C PRO A 25 10.84 -0.44 26.99
N PRO A 26 11.75 -1.23 27.58
CA PRO A 26 12.03 -2.60 27.12
C PRO A 26 10.80 -3.52 27.05
N SER A 27 9.77 -3.27 27.86
CA SER A 27 8.51 -4.02 27.82
C SER A 27 7.74 -3.85 26.50
N GLU A 28 7.79 -2.66 25.90
CA GLU A 28 7.15 -2.35 24.60
C GLU A 28 7.99 -2.84 23.41
N LEU A 29 9.26 -3.16 23.63
CA LEU A 29 10.17 -3.71 22.62
C LEU A 29 10.38 -5.23 22.76
N SER A 30 9.58 -5.89 23.60
CA SER A 30 9.62 -7.35 23.73
C SER A 30 9.27 -8.01 22.40
N GLU A 31 9.97 -9.10 22.07
CA GLU A 31 9.78 -9.85 20.82
C GLU A 31 8.31 -10.27 20.63
N GLU A 32 7.66 -10.74 21.70
CA GLU A 32 6.26 -11.14 21.68
C GLU A 32 5.33 -9.97 21.32
N ARG A 33 5.52 -8.79 21.94
CA ARG A 33 4.70 -7.61 21.62
C ARG A 33 4.92 -7.17 20.19
N LEU A 34 6.17 -7.01 19.75
CA LEU A 34 6.49 -6.59 18.39
C LEU A 34 5.94 -7.56 17.34
N SER A 35 5.99 -8.87 17.61
CA SER A 35 5.40 -9.89 16.74
C SER A 35 3.88 -9.74 16.62
N ARG A 36 3.17 -9.50 17.73
CA ARG A 36 1.73 -9.25 17.72
C ARG A 36 1.39 -7.95 16.98
N GLU A 37 2.12 -6.87 17.19
CA GLU A 37 1.92 -5.61 16.45
C GLU A 37 2.17 -5.79 14.94
N ALA A 38 3.17 -6.58 14.56
CA ALA A 38 3.43 -6.91 13.16
C ALA A 38 2.26 -7.67 12.53
N GLN A 39 1.69 -8.65 13.24
CA GLN A 39 0.52 -9.39 12.78
C GLN A 39 -0.69 -8.48 12.59
N VAL A 40 -0.95 -7.58 13.54
CA VAL A 40 -2.05 -6.60 13.44
C VAL A 40 -1.85 -5.68 12.24
N LEU A 41 -0.65 -5.12 12.07
CA LEU A 41 -0.34 -4.20 10.98
C LEU A 41 -0.46 -4.87 9.60
N ILE A 42 0.10 -6.07 9.46
CA ILE A 42 0.00 -6.85 8.21
C ILE A 42 -1.47 -7.20 7.95
N GLY A 43 -2.21 -7.69 8.94
CA GLY A 43 -3.62 -8.05 8.78
C GLY A 43 -4.48 -6.85 8.35
N ALA A 44 -4.36 -5.73 9.06
CA ALA A 44 -5.12 -4.51 8.78
C ALA A 44 -4.78 -3.92 7.41
N GLY A 45 -3.49 -3.87 7.04
CA GLY A 45 -3.03 -3.34 5.77
C GLY A 45 -3.34 -4.24 4.58
N THR A 46 -3.21 -5.56 4.72
CA THR A 46 -3.39 -6.50 3.61
C THR A 46 -4.85 -6.64 3.20
N MET A 47 -5.76 -6.91 4.13
CA MET A 47 -7.16 -7.19 3.75
C MET A 47 -7.86 -5.97 3.15
N THR A 48 -7.64 -4.79 3.74
CA THR A 48 -8.27 -3.54 3.28
C THR A 48 -7.78 -3.11 1.91
N THR A 49 -6.46 -3.15 1.69
CA THR A 49 -5.86 -2.77 0.40
C THR A 49 -6.19 -3.78 -0.70
N ALA A 50 -6.16 -5.08 -0.39
CA ALA A 50 -6.56 -6.13 -1.33
C ALA A 50 -8.03 -5.97 -1.75
N GLY A 51 -8.94 -5.70 -0.81
CA GLY A 51 -10.35 -5.44 -1.10
C GLY A 51 -10.55 -4.23 -2.01
N THR A 52 -9.82 -3.14 -1.73
CA THR A 52 -9.88 -1.91 -2.55
C THR A 52 -9.38 -2.17 -3.98
N LEU A 53 -8.25 -2.87 -4.12
CA LEU A 53 -7.68 -3.20 -5.42
C LEU A 53 -8.59 -4.13 -6.21
N ALA A 54 -9.16 -5.16 -5.58
CA ALA A 54 -10.10 -6.07 -6.22
C ALA A 54 -11.34 -5.33 -6.75
N PHE A 55 -11.92 -4.45 -5.92
CA PHE A 55 -13.04 -3.61 -6.30
C PHE A 55 -12.69 -2.73 -7.50
N LEU A 56 -11.60 -1.97 -7.43
CA LEU A 56 -11.17 -1.08 -8.51
C LEU A 56 -10.93 -1.86 -9.81
N CYS A 57 -10.17 -2.96 -9.76
CA CYS A 57 -9.90 -3.79 -10.93
C CYS A 57 -11.19 -4.30 -11.57
N TYR A 58 -12.16 -4.77 -10.77
CA TYR A 58 -13.44 -5.23 -11.30
C TYR A 58 -14.20 -4.13 -12.03
N TYR A 59 -14.45 -2.98 -11.38
CA TYR A 59 -15.25 -1.91 -11.96
C TYR A 59 -14.57 -1.21 -13.14
N ILE A 60 -13.23 -1.07 -13.10
CA ILE A 60 -12.46 -0.54 -14.23
C ILE A 60 -12.58 -1.47 -15.43
N LEU A 61 -12.48 -2.79 -15.24
CA LEU A 61 -12.54 -3.75 -16.35
C LEU A 61 -13.97 -4.00 -16.85
N ALA A 62 -14.99 -3.81 -16.00
CA ALA A 62 -16.39 -4.01 -16.34
C ALA A 62 -16.98 -2.87 -17.21
N ASP A 63 -16.44 -1.65 -17.10
CA ASP A 63 -16.88 -0.50 -17.89
C ASP A 63 -15.78 -0.07 -18.89
N PRO A 64 -16.00 -0.31 -20.20
CA PRO A 64 -15.05 0.10 -21.25
C PRO A 64 -14.73 1.59 -21.26
N ALA A 65 -15.68 2.46 -20.91
CA ALA A 65 -15.47 3.90 -20.90
C ALA A 65 -14.54 4.33 -19.75
N ILE A 66 -14.69 3.71 -18.57
CA ILE A 66 -13.76 3.92 -17.45
C ILE A 66 -12.36 3.44 -17.81
N LYS A 67 -12.27 2.22 -18.38
CA LYS A 67 -11.00 1.63 -18.81
C LYS A 67 -10.29 2.49 -19.85
N GLU A 68 -10.99 2.93 -20.88
CA GLU A 68 -10.43 3.75 -21.96
C GLU A 68 -9.89 5.06 -21.41
N ARG A 69 -10.72 5.80 -20.66
CA ARG A 69 -10.30 7.07 -20.06
C ARG A 69 -9.08 6.92 -19.16
N LEU A 70 -9.06 5.92 -18.28
CA LEU A 70 -7.92 5.66 -17.40
C LEU A 70 -6.66 5.30 -18.20
N THR A 71 -6.80 4.54 -19.28
CA THR A 71 -5.67 4.16 -20.14
C THR A 71 -5.09 5.40 -20.84
N THR A 72 -5.94 6.27 -21.37
CA THR A 72 -5.53 7.56 -21.95
C THR A 72 -4.79 8.41 -20.93
N ASP A 73 -5.37 8.61 -19.74
CA ASP A 73 -4.78 9.45 -18.69
C ASP A 73 -3.44 8.91 -18.15
N LEU A 74 -3.21 7.60 -18.26
CA LEU A 74 -1.94 6.95 -17.87
C LEU A 74 -0.89 6.91 -18.98
N THR A 75 -1.25 7.19 -20.23
CA THR A 75 -0.37 6.95 -21.40
C THR A 75 0.97 7.67 -21.27
N ASP A 76 0.94 8.96 -20.93
CA ASP A 76 2.16 9.78 -20.83
C ASP A 76 3.06 9.30 -19.69
N VAL A 77 2.48 9.05 -18.51
CA VAL A 77 3.21 8.59 -17.32
C VAL A 77 3.81 7.19 -17.50
N MET A 78 3.20 6.36 -18.35
CA MET A 78 3.61 4.98 -18.61
C MET A 78 4.50 4.79 -19.84
N THR A 79 4.88 5.85 -20.55
CA THR A 79 5.61 5.78 -21.84
C THR A 79 6.90 4.94 -21.80
N GLY A 80 7.57 4.87 -20.64
CA GLY A 80 8.81 4.10 -20.47
C GLY A 80 8.63 2.69 -19.91
N TYR A 81 7.42 2.24 -19.64
CA TYR A 81 7.17 0.93 -19.03
C TYR A 81 7.44 -0.22 -20.03
N PRO A 82 8.09 -1.33 -19.63
CA PRO A 82 8.48 -1.72 -18.27
C PRO A 82 9.88 -1.24 -17.82
N ASP A 83 10.69 -0.69 -18.73
CA ASP A 83 12.10 -0.35 -18.47
C ASP A 83 12.26 0.81 -17.47
N LYS A 84 11.34 1.77 -17.52
CA LYS A 84 11.20 2.87 -16.56
C LYS A 84 9.80 2.82 -15.96
N LYS A 85 9.71 2.38 -14.71
CA LYS A 85 8.46 2.46 -13.92
C LYS A 85 8.24 3.91 -13.47
N PRO A 86 7.00 4.42 -13.52
CA PRO A 86 6.71 5.74 -12.99
C PRO A 86 6.92 5.77 -11.48
N THR A 87 7.38 6.91 -11.01
CA THR A 87 7.48 7.21 -9.58
C THR A 87 6.09 7.46 -8.99
N TRP A 88 5.98 7.32 -7.67
CA TRP A 88 4.74 7.65 -6.95
C TRP A 88 4.27 9.08 -7.23
N ALA A 89 5.20 10.05 -7.24
CA ALA A 89 4.89 11.46 -7.50
C ALA A 89 4.40 11.74 -8.93
N GLU A 90 4.76 10.91 -9.90
CA GLU A 90 4.20 10.99 -11.27
C GLU A 90 2.78 10.43 -11.32
N LEU A 91 2.51 9.31 -10.64
CA LEU A 91 1.18 8.69 -10.55
C LEU A 91 0.18 9.53 -9.74
N GLU A 92 0.62 10.24 -8.70
CA GLU A 92 -0.22 11.15 -7.91
C GLU A 92 -0.82 12.28 -8.75
N LYS A 93 -0.17 12.66 -9.85
CA LYS A 93 -0.63 13.74 -10.75
C LYS A 93 -1.72 13.28 -11.72
N VAL A 94 -1.98 11.98 -11.82
CA VAL A 94 -3.03 11.44 -12.69
C VAL A 94 -4.38 11.59 -11.97
N GLU A 95 -5.04 12.73 -12.18
CA GLU A 95 -6.25 13.12 -11.44
C GLU A 95 -7.35 12.05 -11.48
N TYR A 96 -7.57 11.43 -12.64
CA TYR A 96 -8.62 10.42 -12.78
C TYR A 96 -8.30 9.12 -12.03
N LEU A 97 -7.03 8.70 -11.99
CA LEU A 97 -6.61 7.58 -11.15
C LEU A 97 -6.89 7.87 -9.67
N GLN A 98 -6.58 9.08 -9.21
CA GLN A 98 -6.87 9.51 -7.83
C GLN A 98 -8.38 9.57 -7.55
N ALA A 99 -9.18 10.02 -8.52
CA ALA A 99 -10.64 10.02 -8.41
C ALA A 99 -11.20 8.60 -8.28
N LEU A 100 -10.71 7.65 -9.09
CA LEU A 100 -11.11 6.25 -9.01
C LEU A 100 -10.75 5.63 -7.66
N ILE A 101 -9.52 5.83 -7.16
CA ILE A 101 -9.11 5.32 -5.85
C ILE A 101 -10.02 5.86 -4.74
N LYS A 102 -10.29 7.18 -4.73
CA LYS A 102 -11.19 7.81 -3.76
C LYS A 102 -12.60 7.25 -3.84
N GLU A 103 -13.11 7.01 -5.05
CA GLU A 103 -14.44 6.44 -5.24
C GLU A 103 -14.51 4.97 -4.81
N GLY A 104 -13.48 4.18 -5.12
CA GLY A 104 -13.36 2.80 -4.63
C GLY A 104 -13.35 2.73 -3.09
N LEU A 105 -12.62 3.64 -2.44
CA LEU A 105 -12.64 3.78 -0.99
C LEU A 105 -14.02 4.20 -0.45
N ARG A 106 -14.73 5.10 -1.14
CA ARG A 106 -16.11 5.50 -0.77
C ARG A 106 -17.05 4.30 -0.74
N TYR A 107 -16.97 3.40 -1.73
CA TYR A 107 -17.79 2.19 -1.76
C TYR A 107 -17.36 1.17 -0.71
N LEU A 108 -16.05 0.95 -0.54
CA LEU A 108 -15.54 -0.06 0.38
C LEU A 108 -15.81 0.30 1.86
N ILE A 109 -15.72 1.59 2.21
CA ILE A 109 -16.04 2.10 3.56
C ILE A 109 -17.54 1.98 3.89
N LEU A 110 -18.39 1.82 2.87
CA LEU A 110 -19.86 1.74 2.99
C LEU A 110 -20.43 0.33 2.81
N SER A 111 -19.62 -0.70 2.56
CA SER A 111 -20.13 -2.07 2.55
C SER A 111 -20.38 -2.51 4.00
N PRO A 112 -21.63 -2.78 4.42
CA PRO A 112 -21.87 -3.51 5.65
C PRO A 112 -21.19 -4.89 5.53
N PRO A 113 -20.88 -5.56 6.65
CA PRO A 113 -20.50 -6.96 6.58
C PRO A 113 -21.63 -7.69 5.83
N MET A 114 -21.29 -8.32 4.69
CA MET A 114 -22.21 -9.24 4.04
C MET A 114 -22.61 -10.27 5.10
N LEU A 115 -23.92 -10.31 5.38
CA LEU A 115 -24.60 -11.30 6.23
C LEU A 115 -24.32 -12.73 5.75
#